data_AF-A0A5N7MGV7-F1
#
_entry.id   AF-A0A5N7MGV7-F1
#
_cell.length_a   1.000
_cell.length_b   1.000
_cell.length_c   1.000
_cell.angle_alpha   90.00
_cell.angle_beta   90.00
_cell.angle_gamma   90.00
#
_symmetry.space_group_name_H-M   'P 1'
#
loop_
_entity.id
_entity.type
_entity.pdbx_description
1 polymer ?
#
loop_
_entity_poly.entity_id
_entity_poly.type
_entity_poly.pdbx_seq_one_letter_code
_entity_poly.pdbx_strand_id
1 'polypeptide(L)'
;MEAGSQPITDAAPTLDGDPHSLKRGNVSIDGSLGLISHVSPTVFTALLYAGAAYMVWIGITLLRSSITIDGTVGVSTPSLWLAFRQGAVTCLLNPKAYLFVLAVYPQFLLPGYGPIWPQALAIGVMTVLMQFMIYGGLAVAAGPSREFLTSRPGMTRLIGRAAGGLFIAIAIMTTLR
;
A
#
# COMPACT_ATOMS: atom_id res chain seq x y z
N MET A 1 -71.76 -27.93 -36.87
CA MET A 1 -70.70 -28.84 -36.41
C MET A 1 -69.46 -28.45 -37.18
N GLU A 2 -68.38 -27.91 -36.63
CA GLU A 2 -67.90 -27.79 -35.25
C GLU A 2 -67.19 -26.44 -35.09
N ALA A 3 -67.26 -25.90 -33.88
CA ALA A 3 -66.48 -24.78 -33.41
C ALA A 3 -65.08 -25.28 -33.02
N GLY A 4 -64.03 -24.63 -33.53
CA GLY A 4 -62.64 -24.89 -33.16
C GLY A 4 -61.96 -23.58 -32.78
N SER A 5 -62.19 -23.17 -31.53
CA SER A 5 -61.60 -22.02 -30.85
C SER A 5 -60.07 -22.05 -30.83
N GLN A 6 -59.44 -21.01 -31.37
CA GLN A 6 -58.02 -20.70 -31.17
C GLN A 6 -57.86 -19.98 -29.81
N PRO A 7 -57.07 -20.48 -28.84
CA PRO A 7 -56.73 -19.69 -27.67
C PRO A 7 -55.44 -18.91 -27.96
N ILE A 8 -55.59 -17.59 -28.08
CA ILE A 8 -54.49 -16.62 -27.97
C ILE A 8 -54.13 -16.61 -26.48
N THR A 9 -53.06 -17.31 -26.11
CA THR A 9 -52.47 -17.21 -24.76
C THR A 9 -51.30 -16.26 -24.81
N ASP A 10 -51.47 -15.13 -24.13
CA ASP A 10 -50.40 -14.23 -23.71
C ASP A 10 -49.31 -15.01 -22.98
N ALA A 11 -48.17 -15.21 -23.63
CA ALA A 11 -46.93 -15.58 -22.96
C ALA A 11 -46.18 -14.29 -22.61
N ALA A 12 -46.66 -13.60 -21.57
CA ALA A 12 -45.82 -12.64 -20.86
C ALA A 12 -44.58 -13.38 -20.34
N PRO A 13 -43.35 -12.84 -20.52
CA PRO A 13 -42.19 -13.41 -19.87
C PRO A 13 -42.38 -13.22 -18.37
N THR A 14 -42.65 -14.30 -17.66
CA THR A 14 -42.62 -14.31 -16.19
C THR A 14 -41.20 -13.96 -15.78
N LEU A 15 -40.99 -12.68 -15.47
CA LEU A 15 -39.86 -12.20 -14.70
C LEU A 15 -40.02 -12.77 -13.29
N ASP A 16 -39.71 -14.06 -13.13
CA ASP A 16 -39.42 -14.66 -11.83
C ASP A 16 -38.04 -14.17 -11.41
N GLY A 17 -38.00 -12.87 -11.09
CA GLY A 17 -36.84 -12.20 -10.53
C GLY A 17 -36.83 -12.47 -9.05
N ASP A 18 -36.27 -13.61 -8.65
CA ASP A 18 -35.82 -13.82 -7.28
C ASP A 18 -34.78 -12.72 -6.94
N PRO A 19 -35.11 -11.74 -6.08
CA PRO A 19 -34.20 -10.65 -5.74
C PRO A 19 -33.04 -11.11 -4.83
N HIS A 20 -33.01 -12.39 -4.44
CA HIS A 20 -31.98 -12.94 -3.55
C HIS A 20 -30.88 -13.74 -4.26
N SER A 21 -31.03 -14.06 -5.56
CA SER A 21 -29.99 -14.73 -6.36
C SER A 21 -28.81 -13.80 -6.76
N LEU A 22 -28.89 -12.52 -6.43
CA LEU A 22 -27.77 -11.55 -6.55
C LEU A 22 -26.86 -11.51 -5.31
N LYS A 23 -26.90 -12.52 -4.43
CA LYS A 23 -25.96 -12.62 -3.30
C LYS A 23 -24.89 -13.67 -3.55
N ARG A 24 -23.66 -13.12 -3.64
CA ARG A 24 -22.34 -13.78 -3.57
C ARG A 24 -21.75 -14.20 -4.90
N GLY A 25 -21.56 -13.20 -5.76
CA GLY A 25 -20.23 -13.06 -6.34
C GLY A 25 -19.26 -12.92 -5.16
N ASN A 26 -18.70 -14.04 -4.71
CA ASN A 26 -17.51 -14.02 -3.88
C ASN A 26 -16.48 -13.27 -4.71
N VAL A 27 -16.33 -11.96 -4.46
CA VAL A 27 -15.12 -11.25 -4.81
C VAL A 27 -14.07 -11.88 -3.92
N SER A 28 -13.54 -13.01 -4.39
CA SER A 28 -12.34 -13.61 -3.86
C SER A 28 -11.28 -12.52 -3.93
N ILE A 29 -11.04 -11.94 -2.77
CA ILE A 29 -9.95 -11.00 -2.46
C ILE A 29 -8.58 -11.65 -2.71
N ASP A 30 -8.57 -12.90 -3.18
CA ASP A 30 -7.44 -13.70 -3.61
C ASP A 30 -6.89 -13.30 -4.99
N GLY A 31 -7.64 -12.49 -5.76
CA GLY A 31 -7.34 -12.19 -7.17
C GLY A 31 -5.99 -11.49 -7.44
N SER A 32 -5.45 -10.73 -6.47
CA SER A 32 -4.22 -9.95 -6.69
C SER A 32 -2.96 -10.56 -6.09
N LEU A 33 -3.06 -11.35 -5.01
CA LEU A 33 -1.92 -12.05 -4.41
C LEU A 33 -1.74 -13.47 -4.95
N GLY A 34 -2.83 -14.15 -5.33
CA GLY A 34 -2.81 -15.55 -5.76
C GLY A 34 -2.07 -15.79 -7.09
N LEU A 35 -2.09 -14.83 -8.02
CA LEU A 35 -1.42 -14.95 -9.32
C LEU A 35 0.12 -14.94 -9.21
N ILE A 36 0.69 -14.26 -8.22
CA ILE A 36 2.14 -14.27 -7.94
C ILE A 36 2.57 -15.50 -7.14
N SER A 37 1.68 -16.05 -6.31
CA SER A 37 1.92 -17.31 -5.58
C SER A 37 2.22 -18.50 -6.52
N HIS A 38 1.76 -18.42 -7.77
CA HIS A 38 1.98 -19.45 -8.77
C HIS A 38 3.33 -19.36 -9.53
N VAL A 39 4.12 -18.29 -9.35
CA VAL A 39 5.39 -18.11 -10.10
C VAL A 39 6.56 -18.87 -9.46
N SER A 40 6.61 -18.98 -8.13
CA SER A 40 7.43 -19.95 -7.39
C SER A 40 7.18 -19.85 -5.88
N PRO A 41 6.56 -20.86 -5.23
CA PRO A 41 6.36 -20.88 -3.79
C PRO A 41 7.67 -20.74 -3.00
N THR A 42 8.76 -21.32 -3.50
CA THR A 42 10.08 -21.30 -2.84
C THR A 42 10.68 -19.89 -2.81
N VAL A 43 10.60 -19.14 -3.90
CA VAL A 43 11.14 -17.76 -3.96
C VAL A 43 10.34 -16.84 -3.05
N PHE A 44 9.01 -16.98 -3.04
CA PHE A 44 8.15 -16.21 -2.16
C PHE A 44 8.47 -16.46 -0.68
N THR A 45 8.57 -17.73 -0.28
CA THR A 45 8.92 -18.12 1.11
C THR A 45 10.31 -17.63 1.50
N ALA A 46 11.30 -17.76 0.62
CA ALA A 46 12.66 -17.26 0.88
C ALA A 46 12.68 -15.74 1.08
N LEU A 47 11.95 -15.00 0.25
CA LEU A 47 11.85 -13.54 0.36
C LEU A 47 11.09 -13.11 1.63
N LEU A 48 10.06 -13.85 2.02
CA LEU A 48 9.29 -13.62 3.25
C LEU A 48 10.18 -13.78 4.49
N TYR A 49 10.93 -14.87 4.59
CA TYR A 49 11.87 -15.07 5.69
C TYR A 49 13.01 -14.05 5.69
N ALA A 50 13.55 -13.70 4.51
CA ALA A 50 14.56 -12.65 4.39
C ALA A 50 14.03 -11.29 4.87
N GLY A 51 12.81 -10.94 4.49
CA GLY A 51 12.12 -9.72 4.95
C GLY A 51 11.88 -9.72 6.46
N ALA A 52 11.42 -10.85 7.02
CA ALA A 52 11.23 -10.99 8.46
C ALA A 52 12.55 -10.84 9.24
N ALA A 53 13.63 -11.49 8.79
CA ALA A 53 14.95 -11.36 9.39
C ALA A 53 15.45 -9.90 9.35
N TYR A 54 15.24 -9.19 8.24
CA TYR A 54 15.59 -7.79 8.10
C TYR A 54 14.78 -6.89 9.06
N MET A 55 13.48 -7.14 9.22
CA MET A 55 12.63 -6.41 10.17
C MET A 55 13.06 -6.64 11.63
N VAL A 56 13.46 -7.87 11.99
CA VAL A 56 14.04 -8.15 13.31
C VAL A 56 15.35 -7.38 13.49
N TRP A 57 16.21 -7.36 12.48
CA TRP A 57 17.47 -6.63 12.55
C TRP A 57 17.28 -5.12 12.73
N ILE A 58 16.34 -4.50 11.97
CA ILE A 58 15.94 -3.10 12.17
C ILE A 58 15.36 -2.89 13.57
N GLY A 59 14.46 -3.78 14.01
CA GLY A 59 13.80 -3.68 15.30
C GLY A 59 14.79 -3.72 16.46
N ILE A 60 15.77 -4.64 16.42
CA ILE A 60 16.87 -4.72 17.39
C ILE A 60 17.74 -3.46 17.33
N THR A 61 18.04 -2.96 16.13
CA THR A 61 18.82 -1.72 15.95
C THR A 61 18.12 -0.51 16.59
N LEU A 62 16.80 -0.40 16.44
CA LEU A 62 15.98 0.64 17.05
C LEU A 62 15.84 0.48 18.57
N LEU A 63 15.77 -0.76 19.07
CA LEU A 63 15.75 -1.05 20.51
C LEU A 63 17.09 -0.76 21.20
N ARG A 64 18.20 -0.97 20.48
CA ARG A 64 19.57 -0.76 20.98
C ARG A 64 20.07 0.66 20.79
N SER A 65 19.59 1.37 19.77
CA SER A 65 19.95 2.78 19.58
C SER A 65 19.25 3.63 20.64
N SER A 66 20.04 4.30 21.48
CA SER A 66 19.61 5.59 21.99
C SER A 66 19.50 6.46 20.74
N ILE A 67 18.30 6.81 20.30
CA ILE A 67 18.10 7.91 19.36
C ILE A 67 18.50 9.19 20.13
N THR A 68 19.79 9.32 20.39
CA THR A 68 20.42 10.58 20.74
C THR A 68 20.54 11.26 19.39
N ILE A 69 19.68 12.24 19.16
CA ILE A 69 19.94 13.23 18.12
C ILE A 69 21.16 13.98 18.65
N ASP A 70 22.36 13.42 18.45
CA ASP A 70 23.59 14.11 18.77
C ASP A 70 23.53 15.39 17.94
N GLY A 71 23.60 16.52 18.65
CA GLY A 71 23.53 17.84 18.06
C GLY A 71 24.46 17.86 16.87
N THR A 72 23.86 18.01 15.69
CA THR A 72 24.55 17.93 14.42
C THR A 72 25.79 18.81 14.47
N VAL A 73 26.97 18.19 14.40
CA VAL A 73 28.22 18.82 13.96
C VAL A 73 27.85 19.78 12.84
N GLY A 74 28.35 21.03 12.89
CA GLY A 74 27.94 22.16 12.05
C GLY A 74 28.02 21.93 10.53
N VAL A 75 27.17 21.06 10.01
CA VAL A 75 26.91 20.87 8.59
C VAL A 75 25.96 21.98 8.22
N SER A 76 26.47 22.95 7.46
CA SER A 76 25.67 24.00 6.82
C SER A 76 24.41 23.38 6.22
N THR A 77 23.25 23.89 6.63
CA THR A 77 21.96 23.40 6.15
C THR A 77 21.96 23.49 4.62
N PRO A 78 21.83 22.36 3.90
CA PRO A 78 21.81 22.39 2.45
C PRO A 78 20.65 23.28 2.00
N SER A 79 20.82 24.00 0.88
CA SER A 79 19.76 24.84 0.35
C SER A 79 18.50 24.00 0.13
N LEU A 80 17.32 24.60 0.37
CA LEU A 80 16.04 23.91 0.26
C LEU A 80 15.89 23.21 -1.11
N TRP A 81 16.40 23.87 -2.16
CA TRP A 81 16.45 23.33 -3.51
C TRP A 81 17.36 22.10 -3.66
N LEU A 82 18.53 22.11 -3.02
CA LEU A 82 19.45 20.97 -3.06
C LEU A 82 18.87 19.76 -2.31
N ALA A 83 18.28 19.98 -1.13
CA ALA A 83 17.59 18.95 -0.37
C ALA A 83 16.39 18.36 -1.14
N PHE A 84 15.59 19.22 -1.77
CA PHE A 84 14.47 18.80 -2.63
C PHE A 84 14.95 17.97 -3.82
N ARG A 85 15.98 18.43 -4.55
CA ARG A 85 16.54 17.68 -5.68
C ARG A 85 17.10 16.34 -5.24
N GLN A 86 17.84 16.28 -4.14
CA GLN A 86 18.37 15.02 -3.61
C GLN A 86 17.24 14.05 -3.28
N GLY A 87 16.18 14.53 -2.61
CA GLY A 87 14.99 13.74 -2.31
C GLY A 87 14.28 13.27 -3.58
N ALA A 88 14.02 14.17 -4.53
CA ALA A 88 13.37 13.85 -5.80
C ALA A 88 14.17 12.81 -6.59
N VAL A 89 15.49 13.00 -6.74
CA VAL A 89 16.38 12.05 -7.43
C VAL A 89 16.37 10.70 -6.70
N THR A 90 16.45 10.67 -5.37
CA THR A 90 16.42 9.42 -4.60
C THR A 90 15.09 8.67 -4.76
N CYS A 91 13.98 9.38 -4.77
CA CYS A 91 12.66 8.81 -5.02
C CYS A 91 12.53 8.30 -6.46
N LEU A 92 12.98 9.09 -7.44
CA LEU A 92 12.94 8.72 -8.86
C LEU A 92 13.89 7.57 -9.20
N LEU A 93 15.01 7.40 -8.50
CA LEU A 93 15.94 6.28 -8.71
C LEU A 93 15.59 5.05 -7.87
N ASN A 94 14.44 5.02 -7.20
CA ASN A 94 14.04 3.89 -6.38
C ASN A 94 13.46 2.75 -7.27
N PRO A 95 14.21 1.67 -7.57
CA PRO A 95 13.72 0.60 -8.43
C PRO A 95 12.51 -0.12 -7.82
N LYS A 96 12.43 -0.16 -6.49
CA LYS A 96 11.33 -0.82 -5.76
C LYS A 96 10.00 -0.11 -6.01
N ALA A 97 9.98 1.22 -6.13
CA ALA A 97 8.79 1.99 -6.44
C ALA A 97 8.22 1.62 -7.81
N TYR A 98 9.07 1.54 -8.84
CA TYR A 98 8.64 1.14 -10.18
C TYR A 98 8.15 -0.31 -10.22
N LEU A 99 8.87 -1.24 -9.59
CA LEU A 99 8.44 -2.64 -9.52
C LEU A 99 7.09 -2.78 -8.82
N PHE A 100 6.84 -2.02 -7.76
CA PHE A 100 5.56 -2.00 -7.08
C PHE A 100 4.44 -1.45 -7.96
N VAL A 101 4.66 -0.29 -8.60
CA VAL A 101 3.68 0.31 -9.51
C VAL A 101 3.39 -0.64 -10.68
N LEU A 102 4.40 -1.23 -11.31
CA LEU A 102 4.19 -2.17 -12.42
C LEU A 102 3.44 -3.44 -11.98
N ALA A 103 3.62 -3.89 -10.74
CA ALA A 103 2.90 -5.06 -10.22
C ALA A 103 1.44 -4.75 -9.86
N VAL A 104 1.19 -3.57 -9.29
CA VAL A 104 -0.10 -3.23 -8.66
C VAL A 104 -1.01 -2.41 -9.59
N TYR A 105 -0.43 -1.47 -10.33
CA TYR A 105 -1.19 -0.51 -11.14
C TYR A 105 -2.01 -1.15 -12.27
N PRO A 106 -1.48 -2.12 -13.05
CA PRO A 106 -2.26 -2.77 -14.09
C PRO A 106 -3.48 -3.52 -13.56
N GLN A 107 -3.46 -3.94 -12.29
CA GLN A 107 -4.56 -4.67 -11.66
C GLN A 107 -5.82 -3.81 -11.47
N PHE A 108 -5.65 -2.49 -11.49
CA PHE A 108 -6.75 -1.54 -11.34
C PHE A 108 -7.26 -0.98 -12.68
N LEU A 109 -6.64 -1.36 -13.80
CA LEU A 109 -7.06 -0.94 -15.13
C LEU A 109 -7.95 -2.02 -15.73
N LEU A 110 -9.27 -1.77 -15.75
CA LEU A 110 -10.24 -2.73 -16.28
C LEU A 110 -10.74 -2.26 -17.66
N PRO A 111 -10.46 -3.02 -18.74
CA PRO A 111 -10.91 -2.65 -20.09
C PRO A 111 -12.43 -2.51 -20.23
N GLY A 112 -13.20 -3.17 -19.36
CA GLY A 112 -14.66 -3.11 -19.36
C GLY A 112 -15.27 -1.76 -18.93
N TYR A 113 -14.49 -0.86 -18.34
CA TYR A 113 -14.96 0.46 -17.86
C TYR A 113 -14.59 1.63 -18.78
N GLY A 114 -14.09 1.34 -19.99
CA GLY A 114 -13.74 2.35 -21.00
C GLY A 114 -12.24 2.43 -21.29
N PRO A 115 -11.77 3.49 -21.97
CA PRO A 115 -10.37 3.64 -22.37
C PRO A 115 -9.42 3.57 -21.17
N ILE A 116 -8.29 2.88 -21.34
CA ILE A 116 -7.31 2.63 -20.27
C ILE A 116 -6.57 3.91 -19.84
N TRP A 117 -6.31 4.82 -20.80
CA TRP A 117 -5.54 6.04 -20.55
C TRP A 117 -6.17 6.99 -19.51
N PRO A 118 -7.47 7.33 -19.58
CA PRO A 118 -8.15 8.11 -18.54
C PRO A 118 -8.18 7.43 -17.17
N GLN A 119 -8.39 6.12 -17.11
CA GLN A 119 -8.37 5.36 -15.85
C GLN A 119 -6.98 5.41 -15.21
N ALA A 120 -5.93 5.20 -16.01
CA ALA A 120 -4.56 5.36 -15.58
C ALA A 120 -4.32 6.78 -15.08
N LEU A 121 -4.70 7.83 -15.83
CA LEU A 121 -4.48 9.19 -15.38
C LEU A 121 -5.15 9.49 -14.03
N ALA A 122 -6.40 9.04 -13.84
CA ALA A 122 -7.14 9.23 -12.59
C ALA A 122 -6.44 8.58 -11.38
N ILE A 123 -6.07 7.30 -11.49
CA ILE A 123 -5.37 6.56 -10.43
C ILE A 123 -4.01 7.20 -10.13
N GLY A 124 -3.29 7.61 -11.17
CA GLY A 124 -1.99 8.27 -11.03
C GLY A 124 -2.09 9.59 -10.29
N VAL A 125 -3.06 10.43 -10.64
CA VAL A 125 -3.32 11.71 -9.96
C VAL A 125 -3.72 11.50 -8.51
N MET A 126 -4.64 10.57 -8.23
CA MET A 126 -5.02 10.23 -6.85
C MET A 126 -3.82 9.79 -6.02
N THR A 127 -2.96 8.95 -6.59
CA THR A 127 -1.74 8.47 -5.94
C THR A 127 -0.79 9.63 -5.63
N VAL A 128 -0.53 10.51 -6.60
CA VAL A 128 0.35 11.68 -6.41
C VAL A 128 -0.21 12.62 -5.34
N LEU A 129 -1.51 12.91 -5.36
CA LEU A 129 -2.16 13.78 -4.38
C LEU A 129 -2.11 13.20 -2.97
N MET A 130 -2.42 11.92 -2.81
CA MET A 130 -2.31 11.23 -1.53
C MET A 130 -0.88 11.28 -1.01
N GLN A 131 0.10 11.01 -1.89
CA GLN A 131 1.49 11.00 -1.50
C GLN A 131 2.00 12.39 -1.10
N PHE A 132 1.60 13.42 -1.85
CA PHE A 132 1.88 14.81 -1.54
C PHE A 132 1.27 15.23 -0.20
N MET A 133 0.02 14.84 0.09
CA MET A 133 -0.64 15.14 1.35
C MET A 133 0.07 14.48 2.54
N ILE A 134 0.42 13.20 2.42
CA ILE A 134 1.10 12.45 3.49
C ILE A 134 2.52 12.96 3.71
N TYR A 135 3.35 13.03 2.66
CA TYR A 135 4.75 13.45 2.80
C TYR A 135 4.90 14.96 2.99
N GLY A 136 4.05 15.77 2.36
CA GLY A 136 3.99 17.21 2.59
C GLY A 136 3.57 17.50 4.03
N GLY A 137 2.53 16.83 4.53
CA GLY A 137 2.12 16.91 5.93
C GLY A 137 3.24 16.50 6.90
N LEU A 138 3.94 15.41 6.59
CA LEU A 138 5.09 14.96 7.38
C LEU A 138 6.25 15.98 7.34
N ALA A 139 6.54 16.58 6.19
CA ALA A 139 7.59 17.58 6.03
C ALA A 139 7.28 18.86 6.83
N VAL A 140 6.02 19.32 6.83
CA VAL A 140 5.57 20.45 7.65
C VAL A 140 5.64 20.09 9.15
N ALA A 141 5.23 18.87 9.53
CA ALA A 141 5.30 18.40 10.90
C ALA A 141 6.75 18.23 11.40
N ALA A 142 7.70 17.92 10.52
CA ALA A 142 9.09 17.63 10.88
C ALA A 142 9.83 18.84 11.48
N GLY A 143 9.50 20.08 11.07
CA GLY A 143 10.14 21.29 11.59
C GLY A 143 9.95 21.46 13.10
N PRO A 144 8.71 21.63 13.59
CA PRO A 144 8.42 21.73 15.02
C PRO A 144 8.76 20.46 15.81
N SER A 145 8.61 19.29 15.17
CA SER A 145 8.93 18.00 15.79
C SER A 145 10.41 17.90 16.12
N ARG A 146 11.30 18.40 15.25
CA ARG A 146 12.75 18.35 15.50
C ARG A 146 13.12 19.06 16.80
N GLU A 147 12.58 20.25 17.04
CA GLU A 147 12.80 21.01 18.28
C GLU A 147 12.20 20.35 19.53
N PHE A 148 11.00 19.76 19.39
CA PHE A 148 10.35 19.03 20.49
C PHE A 148 11.06 17.72 20.84
N LEU A 149 11.54 16.97 19.84
CA LEU A 149 12.28 15.71 20.01
C LEU A 149 13.69 15.91 20.54
N THR A 150 14.38 17.00 20.19
CA THR A 150 15.69 17.34 20.79
C THR A 150 15.57 17.79 22.24
N SER A 151 14.42 18.35 22.62
CA SER A 151 14.16 18.81 24.00
C SER A 151 13.80 17.67 24.97
N ARG A 152 13.42 16.48 24.48
CA ARG A 152 12.95 15.35 25.31
C ARG A 152 13.57 14.01 24.89
N PRO A 153 14.86 13.76 25.19
CA PRO A 153 15.56 12.53 24.81
C PRO A 153 14.91 11.23 25.32
N GLY A 154 14.14 11.29 26.42
CA GLY A 154 13.36 10.14 26.92
C GLY A 154 12.19 9.73 25.99
N MET A 155 11.50 10.71 25.38
CA MET A 155 10.38 10.45 24.46
C MET A 155 10.87 9.83 23.15
N THR A 156 11.99 10.34 22.63
CA THR A 156 12.64 9.84 21.41
C THR A 156 13.06 8.38 21.56
N ARG A 157 13.62 8.01 22.73
CA ARG A 157 13.94 6.61 23.06
C ARG A 157 12.68 5.74 23.15
N LEU A 158 11.59 6.23 23.73
CA LEU A 158 10.33 5.47 23.83
C LEU A 158 9.75 5.19 22.44
N ILE A 159 9.70 6.20 21.56
CA ILE A 159 9.23 6.06 20.18
C ILE A 159 10.09 5.06 19.40
N GLY A 160 11.43 5.16 19.52
CA GLY A 160 12.36 4.21 18.91
C GLY A 160 12.11 2.77 19.37
N ARG A 161 11.92 2.57 20.68
CA ARG A 161 11.64 1.25 21.26
C ARG A 161 10.26 0.70 20.87
N ALA A 162 9.24 1.56 20.81
CA ALA A 162 7.90 1.17 20.36
C ALA A 162 7.90 0.76 18.88
N ALA A 163 8.56 1.53 18.01
CA ALA A 163 8.74 1.19 16.60
C ALA A 163 9.54 -0.12 16.44
N GLY A 164 10.63 -0.29 17.21
CA GLY A 164 11.43 -1.51 17.18
C GLY A 164 10.66 -2.75 17.65
N GLY A 165 9.86 -2.62 18.72
CA GLY A 165 8.97 -3.67 19.19
C GLY A 165 7.89 -4.04 18.16
N LEU A 166 7.31 -3.04 17.50
CA LEU A 166 6.34 -3.25 16.42
C LEU A 166 6.94 -4.02 15.25
N PHE A 167 8.16 -3.67 14.79
CA PHE A 167 8.84 -4.40 13.72
C PHE A 167 9.11 -5.87 14.08
N ILE A 168 9.52 -6.15 15.32
CA ILE A 168 9.74 -7.52 15.79
C ILE A 168 8.40 -8.28 15.86
N ALA A 169 7.34 -7.65 16.39
CA ALA A 169 6.02 -8.28 16.46
C ALA A 169 5.48 -8.62 15.07
N ILE A 170 5.62 -7.70 14.10
CA ILE A 170 5.23 -7.94 12.71
C ILE A 170 6.05 -9.08 12.10
N ALA A 171 7.37 -9.12 12.34
CA ALA A 171 8.23 -10.17 11.83
C ALA A 171 7.83 -11.55 12.38
N ILE A 172 7.61 -11.66 13.69
CA ILE A 172 7.15 -12.90 14.36
C ILE A 172 5.80 -13.33 13.78
N MET A 173 4.83 -12.42 13.71
CA MET A 173 3.51 -12.71 13.15
C MET A 173 3.60 -13.18 11.69
N THR A 174 4.50 -12.59 10.90
CA THR A 174 4.71 -12.97 9.50
C THR A 174 5.30 -14.38 9.37
N THR A 175 6.17 -14.80 10.29
CA THR A 175 6.75 -16.15 10.28
C THR A 175 5.84 -17.24 10.84
N LEU A 176 4.81 -16.86 11.60
CA LEU A 176 3.85 -17.78 12.24
C LEU A 176 2.60 -18.05 11.39
N ARG A 177 2.52 -17.49 10.19
CA ARG A 177 1.36 -17.52 9.31
C ARG A 177 1.68 -18.29 8.03
#